data_AF-A0A9D8K5Y5-F1
#
_entry.id   AF-A0A9D8K5Y5-F1
#
_cell.length_a   1.000
_cell.length_b   1.000
_cell.length_c   1.000
_cell.angle_alpha   90.00
_cell.angle_beta   90.00
_cell.angle_gamma   90.00
#
_symmetry.space_group_name_H-M   'P 1'
#
loop_
_entity.id
_entity.type
_entity.pdbx_description
1 polymer ?
#
loop_
_entity_poly.entity_id
_entity_poly.type
_entity_poly.pdbx_seq_one_letter_code
_entity_poly.pdbx_strand_id
1 'polypeptide(L)'
;MAKVNTALGAIDATDLGPTLIHEHLVLGYPGYDADALCTPYNKDELVKTCAEALDEAKKYGLKTVVDATPNDLGRRVELNKAVSEKTGINIICSTGMYMEAEGQPAYLKFRGQLLDIQAELYETFMHEITVGIGKSGVKAGVIKVATGH
;
A
#
# COMPACT_ATOMS: atom_id res chain seq x y z
N MET A 1 8.43 21.44 -10.12
CA MET A 1 7.06 20.92 -10.34
C MET A 1 6.69 20.03 -9.16
N ALA A 2 5.40 19.77 -8.93
CA ALA A 2 4.97 18.88 -7.85
C ALA A 2 5.47 17.45 -8.11
N LYS A 3 5.96 16.77 -7.07
CA LYS A 3 6.49 15.40 -7.13
C LYS A 3 5.52 14.43 -6.44
N VAL A 4 5.47 13.19 -6.92
CA VAL A 4 4.65 12.12 -6.34
C VAL A 4 5.54 10.91 -6.03
N ASN A 5 5.50 10.42 -4.80
CA ASN A 5 6.21 9.19 -4.42
C ASN A 5 5.55 7.98 -5.07
N THR A 6 6.35 7.15 -5.74
CA THR A 6 5.94 5.82 -6.24
C THR A 6 6.83 4.74 -5.62
N ALA A 7 6.49 3.47 -5.87
CA ALA A 7 7.26 2.31 -5.44
C ALA A 7 8.71 2.31 -5.96
N LEU A 8 9.00 3.01 -7.06
CA LEU A 8 10.33 3.13 -7.66
C LEU A 8 10.97 4.50 -7.43
N GLY A 9 10.40 5.32 -6.56
CA GLY A 9 10.88 6.66 -6.25
C GLY A 9 9.95 7.76 -6.76
N ALA A 10 10.35 9.01 -6.55
CA ALA A 10 9.51 10.15 -6.87
C ALA A 10 9.54 10.48 -8.38
N ILE A 11 8.36 10.70 -8.97
CA ILE A 11 8.16 11.15 -10.35
C ILE A 11 7.56 12.55 -10.38
N ASP A 12 7.61 13.25 -11.52
CA ASP A 12 6.84 14.49 -11.69
C ASP A 12 5.35 14.16 -11.80
N ALA A 13 4.49 15.00 -11.21
CA ALA A 13 3.04 14.78 -11.26
C ALA A 13 2.48 14.77 -12.70
N THR A 14 3.20 15.39 -13.65
CA THR A 14 2.87 15.36 -15.07
C THR A 14 3.08 13.99 -15.73
N ASP A 15 3.85 13.10 -15.09
CA ASP A 15 4.18 11.77 -15.62
C ASP A 15 3.19 10.67 -15.16
N LEU A 16 2.17 11.03 -14.38
CA LEU A 16 1.16 10.09 -13.87
C LEU A 16 0.36 9.43 -15.01
N GLY A 17 -0.01 10.20 -16.03
CA GLY A 17 -0.89 9.73 -17.11
C GLY A 17 -2.24 9.19 -16.61
N PRO A 18 -2.94 8.36 -17.41
CA PRO A 18 -4.14 7.67 -16.96
C PRO A 18 -3.88 6.85 -15.69
N THR A 19 -4.67 7.11 -14.67
CA THR A 19 -4.41 6.66 -13.30
C THR A 19 -5.66 5.99 -12.71
N LEU A 20 -5.53 4.75 -12.23
CA LEU A 20 -6.53 4.14 -11.35
C LEU A 20 -6.23 4.56 -9.92
N ILE A 21 -7.13 5.35 -9.32
CA ILE A 21 -6.85 6.08 -8.07
C ILE A 21 -7.12 5.26 -6.80
N HIS A 22 -7.68 4.05 -6.94
CA HIS A 22 -8.03 3.21 -5.79
C HIS A 22 -8.13 1.74 -6.21
N GLU A 23 -7.02 1.02 -6.07
CA GLU A 23 -6.96 -0.41 -6.33
C GLU A 23 -6.26 -1.11 -5.16
N HIS A 24 -6.27 -2.44 -5.19
CA HIS A 24 -5.50 -3.29 -4.28
C HIS A 24 -4.78 -4.35 -5.11
N LEU A 25 -3.44 -4.42 -5.02
CA LEU A 25 -2.69 -5.50 -5.68
C LEU A 25 -2.92 -6.82 -4.96
N VAL A 26 -2.80 -6.79 -3.63
CA VAL A 26 -3.11 -7.88 -2.71
C VAL A 26 -3.69 -7.27 -1.45
N LEU A 27 -4.70 -7.92 -0.90
CA LEU A 27 -5.38 -7.51 0.33
C LEU A 27 -5.40 -8.69 1.30
N GLY A 28 -5.14 -8.44 2.58
CA GLY A 28 -5.28 -9.43 3.63
C GLY A 28 -5.92 -8.82 4.87
N TYR A 29 -7.14 -9.26 5.20
CA TYR A 29 -7.80 -8.81 6.42
C TYR A 29 -7.08 -9.32 7.67
N PRO A 30 -7.01 -8.52 8.74
CA PRO A 30 -6.41 -8.93 10.01
C PRO A 30 -6.80 -10.32 10.47
N GLY A 31 -5.81 -11.15 10.79
CA GLY A 31 -6.00 -12.53 11.20
C GLY A 31 -5.90 -13.55 10.06
N TYR A 32 -5.84 -13.11 8.78
CA TYR A 32 -5.64 -14.03 7.66
C TYR A 32 -4.34 -14.85 7.77
N ASP A 33 -3.33 -14.30 8.45
CA ASP A 33 -2.03 -14.92 8.70
C ASP A 33 -2.08 -16.05 9.73
N ALA A 34 -3.16 -16.13 10.52
CA ALA A 34 -3.39 -17.23 11.47
C ALA A 34 -4.19 -18.40 10.86
N ASP A 35 -4.73 -18.24 9.65
CA ASP A 35 -5.45 -19.32 8.96
C ASP A 35 -4.45 -20.32 8.36
N ALA A 36 -4.35 -21.49 9.00
CA ALA A 36 -3.45 -22.57 8.59
C ALA A 36 -3.78 -23.17 7.21
N LEU A 37 -4.97 -22.91 6.66
CA LEU A 37 -5.39 -23.34 5.32
C LEU A 37 -5.28 -22.21 4.29
N CYS A 38 -4.94 -20.99 4.72
CA CYS A 38 -4.73 -19.87 3.81
C CYS A 38 -3.57 -20.19 2.87
N THR A 39 -3.71 -19.82 1.60
CA THR A 39 -2.63 -19.96 0.63
C THR A 39 -1.41 -19.18 1.12
N PRO A 40 -0.25 -19.83 1.29
CA PRO A 40 0.94 -19.15 1.75
C PRO A 40 1.32 -18.00 0.83
N TYR A 41 1.82 -16.92 1.43
CA TYR A 41 2.33 -15.80 0.65
C TYR A 41 3.51 -16.25 -0.24
N ASN A 42 3.30 -16.18 -1.54
CA ASN A 42 4.32 -16.42 -2.56
C ASN A 42 4.53 -15.16 -3.40
N LYS A 43 5.62 -14.43 -3.13
CA LYS A 43 5.91 -13.15 -3.79
C LYS A 43 5.93 -13.30 -5.31
N ASP A 44 6.64 -14.29 -5.85
CA ASP A 44 6.87 -14.39 -7.29
C ASP A 44 5.59 -14.73 -8.06
N GLU A 45 4.75 -15.58 -7.46
CA GLU A 45 3.43 -15.91 -8.00
C GLU A 45 2.51 -14.69 -8.00
N LEU A 46 2.46 -13.95 -6.88
CA LEU A 46 1.66 -12.73 -6.77
C LEU A 46 2.15 -11.64 -7.73
N VAL A 47 3.47 -11.46 -7.88
CA VAL A 47 4.05 -10.54 -8.87
C VAL A 47 3.59 -10.92 -10.27
N LYS A 48 3.60 -12.21 -10.61
CA LYS A 48 3.14 -12.70 -11.91
C LYS A 48 1.66 -12.40 -12.11
N THR A 49 0.79 -12.76 -11.18
CA THR A 49 -0.66 -12.53 -11.28
C THR A 49 -1.00 -11.04 -11.38
N CYS A 50 -0.39 -10.20 -10.54
CA CYS A 50 -0.61 -8.75 -10.59
C CYS A 50 -0.12 -8.16 -11.92
N ALA A 51 1.05 -8.59 -12.41
CA ALA A 51 1.59 -8.10 -13.67
C ALA A 51 0.70 -8.48 -14.86
N GLU A 52 0.18 -9.71 -14.91
CA GLU A 52 -0.74 -10.16 -15.95
C GLU A 52 -2.02 -9.31 -15.98
N ALA A 53 -2.62 -9.03 -14.82
CA ALA A 53 -3.81 -8.16 -14.73
C ALA A 53 -3.51 -6.72 -15.18
N LEU A 54 -2.37 -6.17 -14.78
CA LEU A 54 -1.97 -4.81 -15.13
C LEU A 54 -1.53 -4.67 -16.60
N ASP A 55 -0.95 -5.70 -17.19
CA ASP A 55 -0.59 -5.71 -18.63
C ASP A 55 -1.84 -5.68 -19.52
N GLU A 56 -2.96 -6.28 -19.10
CA GLU A 56 -4.25 -6.10 -19.77
C GLU A 56 -4.72 -4.64 -19.69
N ALA A 57 -4.67 -4.02 -18.51
CA ALA A 57 -5.06 -2.62 -18.34
C ALA A 57 -4.15 -1.64 -19.09
N LYS A 58 -2.85 -1.94 -19.23
CA LYS A 58 -1.90 -1.16 -20.05
C LYS A 58 -2.32 -1.04 -21.51
N LYS A 59 -3.02 -2.04 -22.07
CA LYS A 59 -3.53 -1.98 -23.45
C LYS A 59 -4.52 -0.82 -23.65
N TYR A 60 -5.13 -0.33 -22.57
CA TYR A 60 -6.04 0.82 -22.55
C TYR A 60 -5.34 2.13 -22.14
N GLY A 61 -4.00 2.15 -22.08
CA GLY A 61 -3.20 3.34 -21.79
C GLY A 61 -2.95 3.60 -20.31
N LEU A 62 -3.26 2.65 -19.41
CA LEU A 62 -2.95 2.76 -17.98
C LEU A 62 -1.46 3.02 -17.75
N LYS A 63 -1.16 4.00 -16.90
CA LYS A 63 0.21 4.38 -16.53
C LYS A 63 0.48 4.31 -15.03
N THR A 64 -0.52 4.60 -14.21
CA THR A 64 -0.35 4.66 -12.75
C THR A 64 -1.49 3.97 -12.01
N VAL A 65 -1.15 3.30 -10.91
CA VAL A 65 -2.11 2.72 -9.98
C VAL A 65 -1.80 3.21 -8.57
N VAL A 66 -2.83 3.56 -7.81
CA VAL A 66 -2.71 3.77 -6.36
C VAL A 66 -3.13 2.48 -5.67
N ASP A 67 -2.18 1.84 -5.00
CA ASP A 67 -2.45 0.74 -4.07
C ASP A 67 -2.93 1.30 -2.74
N ALA A 68 -4.25 1.27 -2.56
CA ALA A 68 -4.95 1.82 -1.40
C ALA A 68 -4.95 0.87 -0.20
N THR A 69 -4.10 -0.16 -0.17
CA THR A 69 -3.94 -1.09 0.95
C THR A 69 -3.18 -0.43 2.12
N PRO A 70 -3.86 -0.04 3.21
CA PRO A 70 -3.26 0.64 4.36
C PRO A 70 -2.41 -0.31 5.22
N ASN A 71 -1.82 0.24 6.28
CA ASN A 71 -0.87 -0.46 7.15
C ASN A 71 -1.44 -1.75 7.76
N ASP A 72 -2.75 -1.80 7.98
CA ASP A 72 -3.45 -2.84 8.72
C ASP A 72 -4.27 -3.81 7.86
N LEU A 73 -4.17 -3.75 6.53
CA LEU A 73 -4.80 -4.73 5.61
C LEU A 73 -3.79 -5.56 4.81
N GLY A 74 -2.67 -5.90 5.45
CA GLY A 74 -1.69 -6.82 4.86
C GLY A 74 -0.78 -6.21 3.79
N ARG A 75 -0.61 -4.87 3.77
CA ARG A 75 0.22 -4.12 2.81
C ARG A 75 1.61 -4.74 2.57
N ARG A 76 2.01 -4.88 1.29
CA ARG A 76 3.30 -5.43 0.85
C ARG A 76 4.03 -4.51 -0.13
N VAL A 77 4.75 -3.50 0.36
CA VAL A 77 5.45 -2.53 -0.53
C VAL A 77 6.56 -3.15 -1.41
N GLU A 78 7.16 -4.26 -0.98
CA GLU A 78 8.12 -5.02 -1.78
C GLU A 78 7.48 -5.75 -2.97
N LEU A 79 6.20 -6.08 -2.86
CA LEU A 79 5.40 -6.60 -3.97
C LEU A 79 5.13 -5.45 -4.95
N ASN A 80 4.69 -4.30 -4.46
CA ASN A 80 4.42 -3.10 -5.27
C ASN A 80 5.66 -2.69 -6.07
N LYS A 81 6.83 -2.69 -5.45
CA LYS A 81 8.11 -2.45 -6.12
C LYS A 81 8.35 -3.44 -7.26
N ALA A 82 8.26 -4.74 -6.98
CA ALA A 82 8.52 -5.79 -7.97
C ALA A 82 7.50 -5.78 -9.13
N VAL A 83 6.22 -5.49 -8.86
CA VAL A 83 5.19 -5.36 -9.90
C VAL A 83 5.43 -4.11 -10.75
N SER A 84 5.80 -2.99 -10.12
CA SER A 84 6.14 -1.75 -10.84
C SER A 84 7.36 -1.96 -11.75
N GLU A 85 8.42 -2.60 -11.26
CA GLU A 85 9.61 -2.97 -12.04
C GLU A 85 9.26 -3.86 -13.23
N LYS A 86 8.40 -4.86 -13.03
CA LYS A 86 8.03 -5.83 -14.06
C LYS A 86 7.12 -5.24 -15.13
N THR A 87 6.17 -4.39 -14.75
CA THR A 87 5.13 -3.87 -15.65
C THR A 87 5.49 -2.52 -16.26
N GLY A 88 6.34 -1.72 -15.61
CA GLY A 88 6.58 -0.32 -15.96
C GLY A 88 5.42 0.61 -15.60
N ILE A 89 4.38 0.13 -14.89
CA ILE A 89 3.34 0.98 -14.30
C ILE A 89 3.88 1.62 -13.03
N ASN A 90 3.61 2.90 -12.85
CA ASN A 90 3.87 3.59 -11.59
C ASN A 90 2.90 3.05 -10.52
N ILE A 91 3.42 2.60 -9.38
CA ILE A 91 2.58 2.18 -8.26
C ILE A 91 2.77 3.13 -7.10
N ILE A 92 1.70 3.82 -6.69
CA ILE A 92 1.70 4.70 -5.52
C ILE A 92 1.21 3.90 -4.33
N CYS A 93 2.06 3.73 -3.31
CA CYS A 93 1.71 3.01 -2.09
C CYS A 93 1.02 3.93 -1.08
N SER A 94 0.12 3.36 -0.27
CA SER A 94 -0.53 4.07 0.83
C SER A 94 0.16 3.84 2.17
N THR A 95 0.11 4.87 3.03
CA THR A 95 0.15 4.74 4.49
C THR A 95 -1.27 4.89 5.04
N GLY A 96 -1.43 4.86 6.35
CA GLY A 96 -2.72 5.06 7.01
C GLY A 96 -3.34 3.77 7.53
N MET A 97 -4.63 3.83 7.84
CA MET A 97 -5.36 2.75 8.54
C MET A 97 -6.74 2.55 7.92
N TYR A 98 -7.26 1.32 8.00
CA TYR A 98 -8.62 1.00 7.65
C TYR A 98 -9.61 1.31 8.79
N MET A 99 -10.89 0.98 8.58
CA MET A 99 -11.94 1.27 9.55
C MET A 99 -11.82 0.35 10.77
N GLU A 100 -12.21 0.88 11.92
CA GLU A 100 -12.02 0.22 13.21
C GLU A 100 -12.63 -1.19 13.28
N ALA A 101 -13.79 -1.41 12.65
CA ALA A 101 -14.50 -2.69 12.69
C ALA A 101 -13.77 -3.84 11.96
N GLU A 102 -12.96 -3.53 10.94
CA GLU A 102 -12.35 -4.53 10.05
C GLU A 102 -10.82 -4.41 9.94
N GLY A 103 -10.21 -3.37 10.52
CA GLY A 103 -8.77 -3.15 10.58
C GLY A 103 -8.10 -3.87 11.75
N GLN A 104 -6.96 -3.34 12.22
CA GLN A 104 -6.23 -3.86 13.40
C GLN A 104 -6.42 -2.99 14.66
N PRO A 105 -7.66 -2.75 15.14
CA PRO A 105 -7.90 -1.84 16.26
C PRO A 105 -7.33 -2.39 17.57
N ALA A 106 -7.25 -3.71 17.74
CA ALA A 106 -6.81 -4.33 19.00
C ALA A 106 -5.39 -3.89 19.39
N TYR A 107 -4.47 -3.89 18.41
CA TYR A 107 -3.10 -3.43 18.61
C TYR A 107 -3.05 -1.95 19.00
N LEU A 108 -3.75 -1.08 18.27
CA LEU A 108 -3.73 0.36 18.53
C LEU A 108 -4.43 0.73 19.84
N LYS A 109 -5.55 0.08 20.17
CA LYS A 109 -6.27 0.28 21.43
C LYS A 109 -5.41 -0.10 22.63
N PHE A 110 -4.71 -1.23 22.56
CA PHE A 110 -3.78 -1.63 23.60
C PHE A 110 -2.63 -0.62 23.75
N ARG A 111 -2.00 -0.22 22.63
CA ARG A 111 -0.94 0.81 22.67
C ARG A 111 -1.42 2.14 23.22
N GLY A 112 -2.63 2.56 22.88
CA GLY A 112 -3.24 3.80 23.38
C GLY A 112 -3.49 3.83 24.89
N GLN A 113 -3.42 2.67 25.57
CA GLN A 113 -3.42 2.63 27.04
C GLN A 113 -2.05 2.97 27.63
N LEU A 114 -0.99 2.90 26.84
CA LEU A 114 0.41 3.04 27.28
C LEU A 114 1.09 4.31 26.75
N LEU A 115 0.66 4.81 25.59
CA LEU A 115 1.29 5.88 24.82
C LEU A 115 0.24 6.82 24.24
N ASP A 116 0.67 8.00 23.78
CA ASP A 116 -0.15 8.88 22.95
C ASP A 116 -0.32 8.27 21.55
N ILE A 117 -1.44 7.58 21.34
CA ILE A 117 -1.71 6.88 20.07
C ILE A 117 -1.84 7.84 18.88
N GLN A 118 -2.24 9.09 19.09
CA GLN A 118 -2.36 10.05 18.00
C GLN A 118 -0.97 10.48 17.52
N ALA A 119 -0.06 10.76 18.47
CA ALA A 119 1.33 11.07 18.16
C ALA A 119 2.01 9.88 17.45
N GLU A 120 1.81 8.66 17.94
CA GLU A 120 2.39 7.44 17.35
C GLU A 120 1.93 7.20 15.90
N LEU A 121 0.63 7.38 15.62
CA LEU A 121 0.08 7.26 14.27
C LEU A 121 0.62 8.36 13.36
N TYR A 122 0.66 9.60 13.83
CA TYR A 122 1.23 10.72 13.08
C TYR A 122 2.70 10.46 12.72
N GLU A 123 3.52 10.08 13.70
CA GLU A 123 4.94 9.78 13.50
C GLU A 123 5.14 8.63 12.51
N THR A 124 4.33 7.58 12.63
CA THR A 124 4.35 6.45 11.69
C THR A 124 4.06 6.91 10.27
N PHE A 125 2.95 7.62 10.04
CA PHE A 125 2.56 8.05 8.69
C PHE A 125 3.59 9.03 8.11
N MET A 126 4.09 9.96 8.91
CA MET A 126 5.10 10.91 8.48
C MET A 126 6.43 10.24 8.14
N HIS A 127 6.85 9.25 8.93
CA HIS A 127 8.05 8.46 8.63
C HIS A 127 7.89 7.72 7.30
N GLU A 128 6.74 7.09 7.06
CA GLU A 128 6.49 6.37 5.81
C GLU A 128 6.40 7.28 4.58
N ILE A 129 5.92 8.51 4.73
CA ILE A 129 5.85 9.50 3.64
C ILE A 129 7.22 10.12 3.35
N THR A 130 8.02 10.40 4.39
CA THR A 130 9.23 11.22 4.25
C THR A 130 10.53 10.44 4.24
N VAL A 131 10.58 9.29 4.92
CA VAL A 131 11.77 8.43 5.06
C VAL A 131 11.60 7.13 4.29
N GLY A 132 10.55 6.36 4.59
CA GLY A 132 10.22 5.12 3.90
C GLY A 132 9.53 4.09 4.80
N ILE A 133 8.97 3.05 4.18
CA ILE A 133 8.21 2.00 4.84
C ILE A 133 9.14 0.85 5.21
N GLY A 134 9.37 0.65 6.52
CA GLY A 134 10.30 -0.36 7.03
C GLY A 134 11.71 -0.17 6.46
N LYS A 135 12.28 -1.23 5.87
CA LYS A 135 13.62 -1.21 5.24
C LYS A 135 13.58 -1.11 3.70
N SER A 136 12.39 -0.92 3.12
CA SER A 136 12.19 -0.99 1.67
C SER A 136 12.75 0.20 0.90
N GLY A 137 12.89 1.35 1.58
CA GLY A 137 13.13 2.65 0.94
C GLY A 137 11.94 3.20 0.15
N VAL A 138 10.83 2.46 0.06
CA VAL A 138 9.59 2.91 -0.60
C VAL A 138 8.88 3.90 0.31
N LYS A 139 8.51 5.06 -0.25
CA LYS A 139 7.75 6.08 0.47
C LYS A 139 6.28 6.04 0.07
N ALA A 140 5.39 6.24 1.03
CA ALA A 140 3.96 6.41 0.75
C ALA A 140 3.73 7.68 -0.07
N GLY A 141 2.83 7.60 -1.05
CA GLY A 141 2.38 8.76 -1.84
C GLY A 141 0.97 9.23 -1.50
N VAL A 142 0.21 8.43 -0.75
CA VAL A 142 -1.14 8.78 -0.26
C VAL A 142 -1.34 8.29 1.17
N ILE A 143 -2.29 8.91 1.87
CA ILE A 143 -2.78 8.47 3.18
C ILE A 143 -4.18 7.90 2.99
N LYS A 144 -4.38 6.64 3.37
CA LYS A 144 -5.69 5.98 3.39
C LYS A 144 -6.30 6.12 4.79
N VAL A 145 -7.54 6.56 4.83
CA VAL A 145 -8.39 6.51 6.03
C VAL A 145 -9.74 5.94 5.63
N ALA A 146 -10.44 5.34 6.59
CA ALA A 146 -11.78 4.82 6.38
C ALA A 146 -12.66 5.10 7.60
N THR A 147 -13.95 5.28 7.33
CA THR A 147 -15.00 5.48 8.32
C THR A 147 -16.18 4.60 7.92
N GLY A 148 -16.82 3.98 8.89
CA GLY A 148 -17.90 3.01 8.69
C GLY A 148 -18.42 2.54 10.04
N HIS A 149 -19.60 1.91 10.04
CA HIS A 149 -20.25 1.37 11.22
C HIS A 149 -20.25 -0.15 11.18
#